data_AF-A0A177B7I3-F1
#
_entry.id   AF-A0A177B7I3-F1
#
_cell.length_a   1.000
_cell.length_b   1.000
_cell.length_c   1.000
_cell.angle_alpha   90.00
_cell.angle_beta   90.00
_cell.angle_gamma   90.00
#
_symmetry.space_group_name_H-M   'P 1'
#
loop_
_entity.id
_entity.type
_entity.pdbx_description
1 polymer ?
#
loop_
_entity_poly.entity_id
_entity_poly.type
_entity_poly.pdbx_seq_one_letter_code
_entity_poly.pdbx_strand_id
1 'polypeptide(L)'
;MVNFPKQRKTYCNGKGCHKHTLHKVTQYKKGKVNQHKQGNRRYNRKQQGFGGQTKPILKKKAKNTKKITLKLECSSCKRKKMQHIKRCKHFELGGEKKKKYHILQDKVFMTDNLSKDEKSFLHVDRNQLDAADTSWSENKLVWVPDEMNGYVSVKDLGSAGKGKTKVMNISNNKEMIVNNVDIQKMNPPKFQKIEDMSRLTNLNEASVFHNLRDRYYSGLIYTYSGLFCVVINPYRSLPIYSENVMNSYHRKKRSQMPPHIFCIADNAFQNLSLERENQSILCTGESGAGKTENTKKIIQYLANSTNAKKKHDVLTKQLLTVNNILEAFGNAKTKRNDNSSRFGKFIKIKFNNVGHICGARIDTYLLEKSRSINQHNDERNFHIFYQLMHGLSSKEKDEYLLNDFNSFKYIKNANLKAGDIDDKKEYDTTLESMKLEGFEEGEIKNIIRCLSGIMHLGNVEYAVTRSDQASIKDNT
;
A
#
# COMPACT_ATOMS: atom_id res chain seq x y z
N MET A 1 -24.45 -10.77 7.46
CA MET A 1 -25.21 -11.88 8.07
C MET A 1 -26.02 -11.30 9.23
N VAL A 2 -27.33 -11.53 9.30
CA VAL A 2 -28.19 -11.01 10.39
C VAL A 2 -28.53 -12.18 11.31
N ASN A 3 -28.01 -12.16 12.53
CA ASN A 3 -28.35 -13.13 13.57
C ASN A 3 -29.37 -12.49 14.53
N PHE A 4 -30.46 -13.20 14.82
CA PHE A 4 -31.50 -12.74 15.74
C PHE A 4 -31.73 -13.79 16.83
N PRO A 5 -31.78 -13.42 18.12
CA PRO A 5 -31.90 -14.40 19.20
C PRO A 5 -33.27 -15.11 19.18
N LYS A 6 -33.31 -16.38 19.62
CA LYS A 6 -34.54 -17.19 19.76
C LYS A 6 -35.50 -16.62 20.82
N GLN A 7 -34.99 -15.83 21.75
CA GLN A 7 -35.77 -15.15 22.78
C GLN A 7 -35.30 -13.70 22.94
N ARG A 8 -36.23 -12.76 23.16
CA ARG A 8 -35.91 -11.34 23.37
C ARG A 8 -36.81 -10.74 24.44
N LYS A 9 -36.24 -10.00 25.39
CA LYS A 9 -37.01 -9.17 26.33
C LYS A 9 -37.45 -7.89 25.60
N THR A 10 -38.76 -7.67 25.50
CA THR A 10 -39.33 -6.48 24.86
C THR A 10 -40.70 -6.16 25.45
N TYR A 11 -41.20 -4.94 25.23
CA TYR A 11 -42.46 -4.48 25.80
C TYR A 11 -43.65 -5.23 25.20
N CYS A 12 -44.53 -5.75 26.05
CA CYS A 12 -45.75 -6.41 25.63
C CYS A 12 -46.97 -5.52 25.91
N ASN A 13 -47.76 -5.21 24.87
CA ASN A 13 -49.02 -4.47 25.00
C ASN A 13 -50.25 -5.39 25.08
N GLY A 14 -50.08 -6.65 25.46
CA GLY A 14 -51.20 -7.57 25.71
C GLY A 14 -52.05 -7.09 26.88
N LYS A 15 -53.37 -7.32 26.81
CA LYS A 15 -54.29 -7.07 27.93
C LYS A 15 -53.73 -7.81 29.16
N GLY A 16 -53.46 -7.08 30.24
CA GLY A 16 -52.89 -7.61 31.48
C GLY A 16 -51.37 -7.84 31.51
N CYS A 17 -50.62 -7.48 30.46
CA CYS A 17 -49.16 -7.68 30.41
C CYS A 17 -48.39 -6.38 30.65
N HIS A 18 -48.68 -5.31 29.89
CA HIS A 18 -48.16 -3.92 29.97
C HIS A 18 -46.73 -3.69 30.51
N LYS A 19 -45.82 -4.65 30.34
CA LYS A 19 -44.46 -4.65 30.88
C LYS A 19 -43.48 -5.33 29.93
N HIS A 20 -42.19 -5.20 30.22
CA HIS A 20 -41.14 -5.88 29.47
C HIS A 20 -41.11 -7.37 29.82
N THR A 21 -41.59 -8.21 28.91
CA THR A 21 -41.60 -9.67 29.06
C THR A 21 -40.69 -10.34 28.04
N LEU A 22 -40.31 -11.59 28.35
CA LEU A 22 -39.63 -12.44 27.40
C LEU A 22 -40.58 -12.81 26.26
N HIS A 23 -40.10 -12.71 25.02
CA HIS A 23 -40.83 -13.10 23.82
C HIS A 23 -40.06 -14.19 23.07
N LYS A 24 -40.77 -15.28 22.70
CA LYS A 24 -40.26 -16.32 21.80
C LYS A 24 -40.26 -15.76 20.38
N VAL A 25 -39.11 -15.79 19.72
CA VAL A 25 -38.93 -15.28 18.37
C VAL A 25 -38.90 -16.44 17.39
N THR A 26 -39.73 -16.38 16.35
CA THR A 26 -39.78 -17.36 15.27
C THR A 26 -39.79 -16.65 13.92
N GLN A 27 -39.29 -17.28 12.86
CA GLN A 27 -39.43 -16.75 11.52
C GLN A 27 -40.85 -17.01 11.00
N TYR A 28 -41.54 -15.96 10.55
CA TYR A 28 -42.86 -16.12 9.94
C TYR A 28 -42.72 -16.76 8.55
N LYS A 29 -43.33 -17.94 8.37
CA LYS A 29 -43.51 -18.58 7.07
C LYS A 29 -44.90 -18.23 6.54
N LYS A 30 -44.98 -17.70 5.32
CA LYS A 30 -46.26 -17.36 4.68
C LYS A 30 -47.03 -18.65 4.38
N GLY A 31 -48.27 -18.75 4.83
CA GLY A 31 -49.16 -19.87 4.52
C GLY A 31 -49.72 -19.83 3.08
N LYS A 32 -50.59 -20.79 2.75
CA LYS A 32 -51.27 -20.91 1.45
C LYS A 32 -51.97 -19.59 1.09
N VAL A 33 -51.79 -19.13 -0.15
CA VAL A 33 -52.32 -17.84 -0.60
C VAL A 33 -53.84 -17.92 -0.70
N ASN A 34 -54.56 -17.04 0.00
CA ASN A 34 -56.02 -16.95 -0.10
C ASN A 34 -56.40 -16.29 -1.44
N GLN A 35 -57.18 -17.00 -2.25
CA GLN A 35 -57.54 -16.61 -3.61
C GLN A 35 -58.50 -15.40 -3.67
N HIS A 36 -59.22 -15.10 -2.60
CA HIS A 36 -60.23 -14.03 -2.57
C HIS A 36 -59.65 -12.63 -2.25
N LYS A 37 -58.36 -12.54 -1.88
CA LYS A 37 -57.73 -11.24 -1.54
C LYS A 37 -57.56 -10.36 -2.78
N GLN A 38 -57.83 -9.07 -2.61
CA GLN A 38 -57.84 -8.04 -3.67
C GLN A 38 -56.57 -8.02 -4.53
N GLY A 39 -55.39 -8.32 -3.94
CA GLY A 39 -54.13 -8.42 -4.68
C GLY A 39 -54.11 -9.54 -5.72
N ASN A 40 -54.73 -10.68 -5.42
CA ASN A 40 -54.82 -11.81 -6.35
C ASN A 40 -55.81 -11.51 -7.48
N ARG A 41 -56.95 -10.88 -7.15
CA ARG A 41 -57.90 -10.38 -8.15
C ARG A 41 -57.28 -9.36 -9.12
N ARG A 42 -56.48 -8.41 -8.60
CA ARG A 42 -55.73 -7.44 -9.43
C ARG A 42 -54.67 -8.11 -10.30
N TYR A 43 -53.98 -9.13 -9.78
CA TYR A 43 -53.00 -9.89 -10.56
C TYR A 43 -53.68 -10.65 -11.69
N ASN A 44 -54.75 -11.41 -11.39
CA ASN A 44 -55.51 -12.16 -12.38
C ASN A 44 -56.13 -11.26 -13.46
N ARG A 45 -56.71 -10.11 -13.08
CA ARG A 45 -57.23 -9.12 -14.05
C ARG A 45 -56.13 -8.52 -14.94
N LYS A 46 -54.90 -8.39 -14.44
CA LYS A 46 -53.75 -7.94 -15.25
C LYS A 46 -53.21 -9.02 -16.19
N GLN A 47 -53.56 -10.28 -15.97
CA GLN A 47 -53.20 -11.43 -16.80
C GLN A 47 -54.30 -11.79 -17.81
N GLN A 48 -55.53 -11.31 -17.61
CA GLN A 48 -56.61 -11.43 -18.60
C GLN A 48 -56.18 -10.73 -19.91
N GLY A 49 -56.19 -11.48 -21.01
CA GLY A 49 -55.77 -11.02 -22.34
C GLY A 49 -54.47 -11.64 -22.89
N PHE A 50 -53.73 -12.43 -22.09
CA PHE A 50 -52.47 -13.05 -22.54
C PHE A 50 -52.57 -14.56 -22.88
N GLY A 51 -53.78 -15.09 -23.12
CA GLY A 51 -53.96 -16.46 -23.65
C GLY A 51 -53.28 -17.58 -22.86
N GLY A 52 -53.15 -17.43 -21.52
CA GLY A 52 -52.44 -18.40 -20.66
C GLY A 52 -50.94 -18.14 -20.50
N GLN A 53 -50.34 -17.23 -21.27
CA GLN A 53 -48.97 -16.76 -21.05
C GLN A 53 -48.93 -15.65 -20.00
N THR A 54 -47.87 -15.60 -19.21
CA THR A 54 -47.71 -14.52 -18.21
C THR A 54 -47.28 -13.22 -18.88
N LYS A 55 -47.97 -12.11 -18.59
CA LYS A 55 -47.60 -10.75 -19.03
C LYS A 55 -46.09 -10.51 -18.89
N PRO A 56 -45.38 -10.08 -19.95
CA PRO A 56 -43.94 -9.82 -19.88
C PRO A 56 -43.67 -8.63 -18.96
N ILE A 57 -43.02 -8.91 -17.82
CA ILE A 57 -42.54 -7.90 -16.87
C ILE A 57 -41.03 -7.87 -17.03
N LEU A 58 -40.47 -6.69 -17.34
CA LEU A 58 -39.03 -6.42 -17.26
C LEU A 58 -38.56 -6.65 -15.82
N LYS A 59 -38.08 -7.86 -15.52
CA LYS A 59 -37.56 -8.23 -14.21
C LYS A 59 -36.21 -7.54 -14.03
N LYS A 60 -36.17 -6.46 -13.23
CA LYS A 60 -34.90 -5.95 -12.67
C LYS A 60 -34.13 -7.14 -12.05
N LYS A 61 -32.80 -7.18 -12.26
CA LYS A 61 -31.90 -8.24 -11.72
C LYS A 61 -32.33 -8.63 -10.31
N ALA A 62 -32.46 -9.94 -10.07
CA ALA A 62 -32.94 -10.46 -8.80
C ALA A 62 -32.11 -9.89 -7.65
N LYS A 63 -32.75 -9.17 -6.72
CA LYS A 63 -32.05 -8.67 -5.53
C LYS A 63 -31.67 -9.89 -4.68
N ASN A 64 -30.38 -10.19 -4.55
CA ASN A 64 -29.82 -11.28 -3.71
C ASN A 64 -30.10 -11.13 -2.20
N THR A 65 -30.99 -10.21 -1.80
CA THR A 65 -31.36 -9.88 -0.43
C THR A 65 -32.84 -10.17 -0.19
N LYS A 66 -33.15 -10.90 0.89
CA LYS A 66 -34.53 -11.27 1.28
C LYS A 66 -35.07 -10.27 2.33
N LYS A 67 -36.38 -10.02 2.31
CA LYS A 67 -37.09 -9.35 3.43
C LYS A 67 -37.59 -10.43 4.37
N ILE A 68 -37.22 -10.36 5.64
CA ILE A 68 -37.56 -11.37 6.65
C ILE A 68 -38.51 -10.76 7.67
N THR A 69 -39.55 -11.51 8.01
CA THR A 69 -40.53 -11.14 9.03
C THR A 69 -40.41 -12.10 10.20
N LEU A 70 -40.27 -11.55 11.39
CA LEU A 70 -40.22 -12.28 12.64
C LEU A 70 -41.58 -12.23 13.32
N LYS A 71 -41.94 -13.31 13.99
CA LYS A 71 -43.08 -13.43 14.88
C LYS A 71 -42.56 -13.49 16.30
N LEU A 72 -42.86 -12.48 17.09
CA LEU A 72 -42.55 -12.39 18.51
C LEU A 72 -43.80 -12.78 19.29
N GLU A 73 -43.72 -13.83 20.09
CA GLU A 73 -44.83 -14.34 20.90
C GLU A 73 -44.50 -14.13 22.38
N CYS A 74 -45.33 -13.38 23.09
CA CYS A 74 -45.14 -13.11 24.51
C CYS A 74 -45.26 -14.41 25.31
N SER A 75 -44.28 -14.69 26.16
CA SER A 75 -44.32 -15.89 27.00
C SER A 75 -45.48 -15.87 28.00
N SER A 76 -45.85 -14.67 28.50
CA SER A 76 -46.87 -14.47 29.54
C SER A 76 -48.30 -14.45 28.98
N CYS A 77 -48.62 -13.58 28.01
CA CYS A 77 -50.00 -13.40 27.51
C CYS A 77 -50.25 -14.02 26.12
N LYS A 78 -49.26 -14.75 25.56
CA LYS A 78 -49.31 -15.38 24.22
C LYS A 78 -49.62 -14.44 23.04
N ARG A 79 -49.66 -13.11 23.27
CA ARG A 79 -49.84 -12.11 22.21
C ARG A 79 -48.71 -12.19 21.20
N LYS A 80 -49.07 -12.16 19.92
CA LYS A 80 -48.15 -12.28 18.78
C LYS A 80 -47.97 -10.91 18.11
N LYS A 81 -46.73 -10.51 17.87
CA LYS A 81 -46.36 -9.28 17.15
C LYS A 81 -45.47 -9.63 15.97
N MET A 82 -45.80 -9.11 14.78
CA MET A 82 -44.95 -9.25 13.60
C MET A 82 -43.95 -8.10 13.54
N GLN A 83 -42.68 -8.41 13.28
CA GLN A 83 -41.61 -7.42 13.14
C GLN A 83 -40.85 -7.67 11.83
N HIS A 84 -40.81 -6.68 10.95
CA HIS A 84 -40.03 -6.73 9.73
C HIS A 84 -38.59 -6.29 9.98
N ILE A 85 -37.63 -7.04 9.44
CA ILE A 85 -36.21 -6.64 9.44
C ILE A 85 -35.85 -6.01 8.09
N LYS A 86 -34.84 -5.13 8.07
CA LYS A 86 -34.21 -4.62 6.84
C LYS A 86 -33.72 -5.79 5.96
N ARG A 87 -33.62 -5.56 4.65
CA ARG A 87 -33.21 -6.58 3.68
C ARG A 87 -31.84 -7.17 4.03
N CYS A 88 -31.69 -8.49 3.99
CA CYS A 88 -30.42 -9.18 4.29
C CYS A 88 -30.15 -10.34 3.31
N LYS A 89 -28.87 -10.63 3.05
CA LYS A 89 -28.46 -11.78 2.21
C LYS A 89 -28.56 -13.12 2.95
N HIS A 90 -28.17 -13.15 4.23
CA HIS A 90 -28.14 -14.35 5.07
C HIS A 90 -28.73 -14.04 6.45
N PHE A 91 -29.57 -14.95 6.98
CA PHE A 91 -30.28 -14.80 8.26
C PHE A 91 -30.28 -16.10 9.05
N GLU A 92 -29.98 -16.00 10.34
CA GLU A 92 -29.98 -17.11 11.28
C GLU A 92 -30.78 -16.75 12.54
N LEU A 93 -31.58 -17.70 13.03
CA LEU A 93 -32.41 -17.55 14.24
C LEU A 93 -31.84 -18.38 15.39
N GLY A 94 -31.35 -17.70 16.42
CA GLY A 94 -30.68 -18.31 17.56
C GLY A 94 -29.42 -19.06 17.17
N GLY A 95 -28.73 -18.60 16.12
CA GLY A 95 -27.30 -18.88 16.02
C GLY A 95 -26.67 -18.29 17.27
N GLU A 96 -25.74 -19.00 17.89
CA GLU A 96 -24.88 -18.38 18.89
C GLU A 96 -24.37 -17.07 18.31
N LYS A 97 -24.21 -16.04 19.15
CA LYS A 97 -23.18 -15.06 18.83
C LYS A 97 -21.88 -15.87 18.80
N LYS A 98 -21.56 -16.52 17.68
CA LYS A 98 -20.22 -16.45 17.16
C LYS A 98 -19.99 -14.95 17.04
N LYS A 99 -19.53 -14.35 18.15
CA LYS A 99 -18.62 -13.24 18.09
C LYS A 99 -17.57 -13.76 17.12
N LYS A 100 -17.79 -13.52 15.83
CA LYS A 100 -16.73 -13.56 14.85
C LYS A 100 -15.87 -12.34 15.16
N TYR A 101 -15.25 -12.31 16.35
CA TYR A 101 -13.79 -12.34 16.31
C TYR A 101 -13.53 -13.53 15.43
N HIS A 102 -13.08 -13.30 14.19
CA HIS A 102 -12.32 -14.35 13.57
C HIS A 102 -11.26 -14.67 14.61
N ILE A 103 -11.52 -15.75 15.35
CA ILE A 103 -10.50 -16.48 16.07
C ILE A 103 -9.38 -16.54 15.06
N LEU A 104 -8.21 -16.10 15.50
CA LEU A 104 -6.94 -16.47 14.92
C LEU A 104 -6.95 -18.01 14.88
N GLN A 105 -7.66 -18.60 13.91
CA GLN A 105 -7.09 -19.75 13.26
C GLN A 105 -5.81 -19.17 12.73
N ASP A 106 -4.70 -19.70 13.24
CA ASP A 106 -3.42 -19.61 12.58
C ASP A 106 -3.71 -19.72 11.10
N LYS A 107 -3.64 -18.59 10.42
CA LYS A 107 -3.61 -18.63 8.98
C LYS A 107 -2.27 -19.25 8.74
N VAL A 108 -2.28 -20.57 8.55
CA VAL A 108 -1.16 -21.27 7.96
C VAL A 108 -1.05 -20.66 6.57
N PHE A 109 -0.23 -19.62 6.49
CA PHE A 109 0.12 -18.99 5.25
C PHE A 109 0.79 -20.08 4.42
N MET A 110 0.35 -20.24 3.17
CA MET A 110 0.88 -21.26 2.26
C MET A 110 2.30 -20.89 1.86
N THR A 111 3.25 -21.17 2.75
CA THR A 111 4.65 -20.75 2.66
C THR A 111 5.60 -21.93 2.75
N ASP A 112 5.11 -23.15 2.60
CA ASP A 112 5.90 -24.38 2.78
C ASP A 112 7.19 -24.39 1.94
N ASN A 113 7.17 -23.72 0.79
CA ASN A 113 8.30 -23.60 -0.14
C ASN A 113 9.29 -22.45 0.14
N LEU A 114 9.06 -21.63 1.18
CA LEU A 114 9.95 -20.52 1.55
C LEU A 114 11.03 -20.98 2.54
N SER A 115 12.23 -20.43 2.41
CA SER A 115 13.33 -20.65 3.35
C SER A 115 12.99 -20.11 4.75
N LYS A 116 13.72 -20.59 5.77
CA LYS A 116 13.54 -20.11 7.15
C LYS A 116 13.79 -18.60 7.27
N ASP A 117 14.76 -18.09 6.52
CA ASP A 117 15.11 -16.67 6.50
C ASP A 117 14.05 -15.84 5.76
N GLU A 118 13.53 -16.32 4.63
CA GLU A 118 12.43 -15.65 3.92
C GLU A 118 11.17 -15.56 4.80
N LYS A 119 10.88 -16.63 5.56
CA LYS A 119 9.74 -16.70 6.46
C LYS A 119 9.86 -15.70 7.62
N SER A 120 11.04 -15.55 8.22
CA SER A 120 11.23 -14.68 9.38
C SER A 120 10.98 -13.19 9.06
N PHE A 121 11.26 -12.76 7.82
CA PHE A 121 11.03 -11.39 7.35
C PHE A 121 9.64 -11.15 6.73
N LEU A 122 8.76 -12.16 6.70
CA LEU A 122 7.40 -12.04 6.17
C LEU A 122 6.33 -12.41 7.21
N HIS A 123 6.64 -13.31 8.13
CA HIS A 123 5.71 -13.84 9.12
C HIS A 123 5.99 -13.33 10.52
N VAL A 124 4.90 -13.15 11.27
CA VAL A 124 4.96 -12.94 12.71
C VAL A 124 4.87 -14.32 13.36
N ASP A 125 5.85 -14.68 14.17
CA ASP A 125 5.74 -15.84 15.04
C ASP A 125 4.74 -15.53 16.16
N ARG A 126 3.60 -16.23 16.16
CA ARG A 126 2.50 -16.00 17.11
C ARG A 126 2.53 -16.93 18.31
N ASN A 127 3.35 -17.98 18.28
CA ASN A 127 3.42 -18.96 19.38
C ASN A 127 3.90 -18.31 20.70
N GLN A 128 4.60 -17.17 20.62
CA GLN A 128 5.11 -16.43 21.78
C GLN A 128 4.12 -15.38 22.34
N LEU A 129 3.03 -15.06 21.63
CA LEU A 129 2.12 -13.96 22.00
C LEU A 129 1.02 -14.38 22.99
N ASP A 130 0.65 -15.65 23.02
CA ASP A 130 -0.47 -16.14 23.84
C ASP A 130 -0.18 -16.11 25.36
N ALA A 131 1.09 -16.14 25.76
CA ALA A 131 1.49 -16.05 27.17
C ALA A 131 1.32 -14.63 27.77
N ALA A 132 1.35 -13.59 26.93
CA ALA A 132 1.29 -12.19 27.39
C ALA A 132 -0.14 -11.69 27.68
N ASP A 133 -1.16 -12.31 27.05
CA ASP A 133 -2.56 -11.88 27.14
C ASP A 133 -3.14 -12.00 28.57
N THR A 134 -2.65 -12.96 29.38
CA THR A 134 -3.12 -13.19 30.77
C THR A 134 -2.70 -12.06 31.73
N SER A 135 -1.53 -11.45 31.54
CA SER A 135 -1.01 -10.35 32.39
C SER A 135 -1.61 -8.97 32.08
N TRP A 136 -2.24 -8.84 30.90
CA TRP A 136 -2.72 -7.56 30.39
C TRP A 136 -4.05 -7.13 30.99
N SER A 137 -4.96 -8.06 31.29
CA SER A 137 -6.26 -7.71 31.88
C SER A 137 -6.15 -7.11 33.29
N GLU A 138 -5.05 -7.35 33.98
CA GLU A 138 -4.80 -6.87 35.35
C GLU A 138 -4.21 -5.45 35.36
N ASN A 139 -3.58 -5.03 34.27
CA ASN A 139 -2.90 -3.75 34.17
C ASN A 139 -3.68 -2.85 33.21
N LYS A 140 -4.34 -1.80 33.73
CA LYS A 140 -5.04 -0.77 32.94
C LYS A 140 -4.03 0.04 32.11
N LEU A 141 -3.49 -0.56 31.05
CA LEU A 141 -2.44 0.04 30.25
C LEU A 141 -3.01 1.02 29.23
N VAL A 142 -2.33 2.17 29.10
CA VAL A 142 -2.66 3.25 28.18
C VAL A 142 -1.38 3.80 27.55
N TRP A 143 -1.53 4.49 26.42
CA TRP A 143 -0.46 5.20 25.75
C TRP A 143 -0.45 6.66 26.15
N VAL A 144 0.74 7.22 26.34
CA VAL A 144 0.97 8.64 26.60
C VAL A 144 2.10 9.14 25.68
N PRO A 145 2.05 10.39 25.18
CA PRO A 145 3.13 10.99 24.40
C PRO A 145 4.46 11.02 25.16
N ASP A 146 5.55 10.81 24.44
CA ASP A 146 6.91 10.86 24.94
C ASP A 146 7.82 11.55 23.91
N GLU A 147 8.67 12.47 24.36
CA GLU A 147 9.50 13.28 23.46
C GLU A 147 10.52 12.43 22.67
N MET A 148 11.04 11.35 23.27
CA MET A 148 12.04 10.51 22.64
C MET A 148 11.43 9.36 21.84
N ASN A 149 10.41 8.70 22.38
CA ASN A 149 9.84 7.48 21.81
C ASN A 149 8.54 7.70 21.04
N GLY A 150 8.06 8.94 20.95
CA GLY A 150 6.76 9.32 20.41
C GLY A 150 5.62 8.97 21.38
N TYR A 151 5.50 7.69 21.74
CA TYR A 151 4.52 7.18 22.68
C TYR A 151 5.09 6.06 23.55
N VAL A 152 4.72 6.04 24.83
CA VAL A 152 5.13 5.02 25.82
C VAL A 152 3.93 4.38 26.50
N SER A 153 4.09 3.10 26.88
CA SER A 153 3.07 2.34 27.60
C SER A 153 3.17 2.65 29.09
N VAL A 154 2.05 3.08 29.67
CA VAL A 154 1.96 3.45 31.09
C VAL A 154 0.77 2.77 31.74
N LYS A 155 0.90 2.48 33.03
CA LYS A 155 -0.18 1.97 33.88
C LYS A 155 -0.99 3.14 34.44
N ASP A 156 -2.29 3.13 34.22
CA ASP A 156 -3.22 4.09 34.82
C ASP A 156 -3.40 3.80 36.32
N LEU A 157 -3.00 4.74 37.17
CA LEU A 157 -3.12 4.68 38.63
C LEU A 157 -4.37 5.41 39.17
N GLY A 158 -5.14 6.08 38.31
CA GLY A 158 -6.35 6.82 38.66
C GLY A 158 -6.22 8.33 38.60
N SER A 159 -7.34 9.01 38.88
CA SER A 159 -7.47 10.47 38.74
C SER A 159 -6.58 11.23 39.73
N ALA A 160 -5.85 12.22 39.22
CA ALA A 160 -5.09 13.19 40.02
C ALA A 160 -5.87 14.51 40.28
N GLY A 161 -7.16 14.56 39.87
CA GLY A 161 -7.98 15.76 39.94
C GLY A 161 -7.75 16.75 38.78
N LYS A 162 -8.66 17.72 38.61
CA LYS A 162 -8.60 18.79 37.58
C LYS A 162 -8.33 18.30 36.14
N GLY A 163 -8.93 17.18 35.74
CA GLY A 163 -8.79 16.63 34.38
C GLY A 163 -7.43 15.98 34.09
N LYS A 164 -6.68 15.62 35.13
CA LYS A 164 -5.39 14.92 35.04
C LYS A 164 -5.47 13.53 35.65
N THR A 165 -4.61 12.63 35.18
CA THR A 165 -4.48 11.25 35.66
C THR A 165 -3.05 10.98 36.07
N LYS A 166 -2.89 10.26 37.18
CA LYS A 166 -1.60 9.76 37.64
C LYS A 166 -1.31 8.47 36.90
N VAL A 167 -0.18 8.39 36.22
CA VAL A 167 0.25 7.21 35.46
C VAL A 167 1.66 6.80 35.87
N MET A 168 1.98 5.52 35.72
CA MET A 168 3.31 4.98 35.98
C MET A 168 3.88 4.39 34.70
N ASN A 169 5.05 4.86 34.28
CA ASN A 169 5.72 4.31 33.11
C ASN A 169 6.31 2.94 33.44
N ILE A 170 6.03 1.96 32.58
CA ILE A 170 6.42 0.56 32.78
C ILE A 170 7.93 0.35 32.60
N SER A 171 8.59 1.16 31.75
CA SER A 171 10.00 0.94 31.43
C SER A 171 10.96 1.43 32.51
N ASN A 172 10.59 2.48 33.25
CA ASN A 172 11.45 3.12 34.25
C ASN A 172 10.81 3.23 35.64
N ASN A 173 9.61 2.66 35.84
CA ASN A 173 8.83 2.74 37.08
C ASN A 173 8.62 4.17 37.63
N LYS A 174 8.69 5.18 36.77
CA LYS A 174 8.51 6.58 37.16
C LYS A 174 7.04 6.96 37.11
N GLU A 175 6.55 7.59 38.18
CA GLU A 175 5.21 8.19 38.21
C GLU A 175 5.22 9.57 37.55
N MET A 176 4.17 9.87 36.79
CA MET A 176 3.95 11.16 36.16
C MET A 176 2.47 11.51 36.17
N ILE A 177 2.16 12.80 36.04
CA ILE A 177 0.80 13.31 35.96
C ILE A 177 0.60 13.84 34.55
N VAL A 178 -0.40 13.30 33.85
CA VAL A 178 -0.69 13.61 32.44
C VAL A 178 -2.11 14.13 32.30
N ASN A 179 -2.37 14.94 31.28
CA ASN A 179 -3.74 15.38 31.01
C ASN A 179 -4.54 14.22 30.43
N ASN A 180 -5.82 14.14 30.78
CA ASN A 180 -6.70 13.08 30.30
C ASN A 180 -6.88 13.08 28.77
N VAL A 181 -6.64 14.22 28.11
CA VAL A 181 -6.73 14.38 26.65
C VAL A 181 -5.57 13.66 25.94
N ASP A 182 -4.41 13.57 26.59
CA ASP A 182 -3.20 12.98 26.01
C ASP A 182 -3.19 11.44 26.12
N ILE A 183 -4.12 10.88 26.90
CA ILE A 183 -4.20 9.44 27.16
C ILE A 183 -4.93 8.73 26.01
N GLN A 184 -4.22 7.82 25.34
CA GLN A 184 -4.78 6.99 24.28
C GLN A 184 -4.93 5.53 24.74
N LYS A 185 -6.06 4.88 24.41
CA LYS A 185 -6.33 3.50 24.83
C LYS A 185 -5.36 2.50 24.18
N MET A 186 -4.78 1.60 24.96
CA MET A 186 -3.92 0.53 24.44
C MET A 186 -4.74 -0.63 23.88
N ASN A 187 -4.25 -1.27 22.82
CA ASN A 187 -4.82 -2.54 22.33
C ASN A 187 -4.26 -3.73 23.13
N PRO A 188 -5.03 -4.82 23.30
CA PRO A 188 -4.53 -6.05 23.92
C PRO A 188 -3.32 -6.67 23.18
N PRO A 189 -2.44 -7.43 23.87
CA PRO A 189 -1.23 -8.03 23.31
C PRO A 189 -1.46 -8.90 22.07
N LYS A 190 -2.59 -9.59 21.95
CA LYS A 190 -2.97 -10.30 20.71
C LYS A 190 -3.00 -9.45 19.43
N PHE A 191 -3.05 -8.12 19.54
CA PHE A 191 -3.00 -7.19 18.41
C PHE A 191 -1.57 -6.75 18.07
N GLN A 192 -0.56 -7.26 18.78
CA GLN A 192 0.83 -6.95 18.50
C GLN A 192 1.24 -7.45 17.11
N LYS A 193 1.97 -6.60 16.38
CA LYS A 193 2.46 -6.85 15.01
C LYS A 193 1.36 -7.27 14.02
N ILE A 194 0.14 -6.75 14.17
CA ILE A 194 -0.95 -7.09 13.27
C ILE A 194 -0.64 -6.69 11.82
N GLU A 195 -1.02 -7.56 10.89
CA GLU A 195 -0.78 -7.38 9.45
C GLU A 195 -1.63 -6.27 8.83
N ASP A 196 -2.80 -5.99 9.41
CA ASP A 196 -3.76 -5.00 8.90
C ASP A 196 -4.28 -4.15 10.06
N MET A 197 -3.87 -2.87 10.07
CA MET A 197 -4.17 -1.93 11.14
C MET A 197 -5.67 -1.63 11.26
N SER A 198 -6.46 -1.88 10.20
CA SER A 198 -7.92 -1.75 10.27
C SER A 198 -8.59 -2.76 11.22
N ARG A 199 -7.85 -3.78 11.68
CA ARG A 199 -8.32 -4.78 12.64
C ARG A 199 -8.11 -4.38 14.10
N LEU A 200 -7.37 -3.30 14.37
CA LEU A 200 -7.16 -2.81 15.74
C LEU A 200 -8.52 -2.41 16.35
N THR A 201 -8.70 -2.69 17.65
CA THR A 201 -9.93 -2.31 18.35
C THR A 201 -9.93 -0.82 18.67
N ASN A 202 -8.80 -0.34 19.19
CA ASN A 202 -8.54 1.07 19.46
C ASN A 202 -7.67 1.61 18.31
N LEU A 203 -8.28 2.32 17.37
CA LEU A 203 -7.54 2.97 16.28
C LEU A 203 -7.15 4.38 16.71
N ASN A 204 -5.93 4.52 17.22
CA ASN A 204 -5.33 5.79 17.61
C ASN A 204 -3.90 5.88 17.10
N GLU A 205 -3.34 7.08 17.12
CA GLU A 205 -2.01 7.36 16.58
C GLU A 205 -0.94 6.51 17.27
N ALA A 206 -0.99 6.39 18.60
CA ALA A 206 -0.06 5.58 19.37
C ALA A 206 -0.08 4.10 18.97
N SER A 207 -1.27 3.52 18.76
CA SER A 207 -1.39 2.10 18.37
C SER A 207 -0.92 1.85 16.93
N VAL A 208 -1.17 2.79 16.02
CA VAL A 208 -0.67 2.72 14.64
C VAL A 208 0.85 2.81 14.64
N PHE A 209 1.40 3.82 15.32
CA PHE A 209 2.85 4.01 15.46
C PHE A 209 3.52 2.79 16.10
N HIS A 210 2.99 2.29 17.21
CA HIS A 210 3.52 1.12 17.91
C HIS A 210 3.53 -0.13 17.02
N ASN A 211 2.43 -0.40 16.31
CA ASN A 211 2.36 -1.56 15.43
C ASN A 211 3.38 -1.47 14.28
N LEU A 212 3.53 -0.29 13.67
CA LEU A 212 4.52 -0.04 12.63
C LEU A 212 5.95 -0.20 13.17
N ARG A 213 6.24 0.35 14.35
CA ARG A 213 7.54 0.26 15.02
C ARG A 213 7.94 -1.19 15.33
N ASP A 214 7.06 -1.95 15.98
CA ASP A 214 7.35 -3.34 16.35
C ASP A 214 7.55 -4.24 15.12
N ARG A 215 6.76 -4.02 14.07
CA ARG A 215 6.90 -4.72 12.79
C ARG A 215 8.21 -4.35 12.12
N TYR A 216 8.56 -3.07 12.07
CA TYR A 216 9.80 -2.59 11.49
C TYR A 216 11.04 -3.19 12.16
N TYR A 217 11.11 -3.18 13.49
CA TYR A 217 12.22 -3.79 14.23
C TYR A 217 12.27 -5.33 14.08
N SER A 218 11.16 -5.96 13.74
CA SER A 218 11.11 -7.38 13.36
C SER A 218 11.46 -7.62 11.88
N GLY A 219 11.81 -6.58 11.12
CA GLY A 219 12.10 -6.64 9.69
C GLY A 219 10.87 -6.75 8.78
N LEU A 220 9.66 -6.58 9.32
CA LEU A 220 8.39 -6.65 8.61
C LEU A 220 7.99 -5.25 8.08
N ILE A 221 8.50 -4.87 6.92
CA ILE A 221 8.35 -3.48 6.43
C ILE A 221 7.00 -3.17 5.79
N TYR A 222 6.26 -4.18 5.33
CA TYR A 222 4.94 -4.03 4.72
C TYR A 222 3.84 -4.23 5.76
N THR A 223 2.91 -3.28 5.84
CA THR A 223 1.76 -3.36 6.75
C THR A 223 0.52 -2.81 6.08
N TYR A 224 -0.58 -3.56 6.09
CA TYR A 224 -1.82 -3.06 5.53
C TYR A 224 -2.51 -2.03 6.44
N SER A 225 -3.18 -1.07 5.81
CA SER A 225 -4.05 -0.10 6.46
C SER A 225 -5.36 -0.01 5.67
N GLY A 226 -6.28 -0.95 5.93
CA GLY A 226 -7.54 -1.02 5.19
C GLY A 226 -7.29 -1.27 3.70
N LEU A 227 -7.56 -0.30 2.83
CA LEU A 227 -7.30 -0.47 1.39
C LEU A 227 -5.83 -0.22 1.01
N PHE A 228 -5.09 0.51 1.83
CA PHE A 228 -3.71 0.91 1.54
C PHE A 228 -2.70 -0.07 2.13
N CYS A 229 -1.44 0.09 1.71
CA CYS A 229 -0.29 -0.60 2.30
C CYS A 229 0.75 0.45 2.67
N VAL A 230 1.12 0.48 3.95
CA VAL A 230 2.19 1.31 4.49
C VAL A 230 3.48 0.51 4.36
N VAL A 231 4.51 1.15 3.82
CA VAL A 231 5.84 0.56 3.61
C VAL A 231 6.87 1.47 4.25
N ILE A 232 7.68 0.92 5.16
CA ILE A 232 8.78 1.65 5.80
C ILE A 232 10.09 1.22 5.14
N ASN A 233 10.90 2.18 4.71
CA ASN A 233 12.17 1.89 4.05
C ASN A 233 13.12 1.16 5.04
N PRO A 234 13.57 -0.08 4.75
CA PRO A 234 14.45 -0.84 5.64
C PRO A 234 15.89 -0.32 5.70
N TYR A 235 16.34 0.49 4.73
CA TYR A 235 17.75 0.89 4.55
C TYR A 235 18.75 -0.27 4.55
N ARG A 236 18.28 -1.48 4.26
CA ARG A 236 19.07 -2.70 4.11
C ARG A 236 18.38 -3.67 3.17
N SER A 237 19.16 -4.55 2.56
CA SER A 237 18.65 -5.64 1.74
C SER A 237 17.91 -6.66 2.62
N LEU A 238 16.69 -7.00 2.23
CA LEU A 238 15.88 -8.04 2.85
C LEU A 238 15.66 -9.18 1.85
N PRO A 239 15.71 -10.45 2.27
CA PRO A 239 15.52 -11.61 1.39
C PRO A 239 14.04 -11.86 1.08
N ILE A 240 13.26 -10.84 0.74
CA ILE A 240 11.80 -10.93 0.52
C ILE A 240 11.39 -10.75 -0.94
N TYR A 241 12.36 -10.65 -1.85
CA TYR A 241 12.15 -10.40 -3.27
C TYR A 241 12.69 -11.51 -4.18
N SER A 242 12.87 -12.71 -3.64
CA SER A 242 13.31 -13.89 -4.42
C SER A 242 12.20 -14.38 -5.36
N GLU A 243 12.57 -15.17 -6.36
CA GLU A 243 11.61 -15.83 -7.25
C GLU A 243 10.67 -16.77 -6.49
N ASN A 244 11.18 -17.46 -5.45
CA ASN A 244 10.39 -18.31 -4.58
C ASN A 244 9.28 -17.50 -3.88
N VAL A 245 9.63 -16.32 -3.35
CA VAL A 245 8.65 -15.42 -2.77
C VAL A 245 7.65 -14.98 -3.83
N MET A 246 8.07 -14.54 -5.02
CA MET A 246 7.13 -14.15 -6.10
C MET A 246 6.13 -15.27 -6.42
N ASN A 247 6.61 -16.49 -6.61
CA ASN A 247 5.79 -17.66 -6.92
C ASN A 247 4.80 -17.97 -5.78
N SER A 248 5.20 -17.77 -4.52
CA SER A 248 4.31 -17.97 -3.37
C SER A 248 3.11 -17.01 -3.36
N TYR A 249 3.28 -15.78 -3.87
CA TYR A 249 2.21 -14.78 -3.95
C TYR A 249 1.31 -14.92 -5.19
N HIS A 250 1.73 -15.71 -6.18
CA HIS A 250 0.99 -15.86 -7.44
C HIS A 250 -0.42 -16.39 -7.21
N ARG A 251 -1.41 -15.64 -7.71
CA ARG A 251 -2.84 -15.94 -7.60
C ARG A 251 -3.35 -16.14 -6.17
N LYS A 252 -2.67 -15.57 -5.17
CA LYS A 252 -3.07 -15.68 -3.77
C LYS A 252 -3.91 -14.49 -3.35
N LYS A 253 -4.99 -14.76 -2.61
CA LYS A 253 -5.81 -13.70 -2.03
C LYS A 253 -5.02 -12.98 -0.95
N ARG A 254 -5.30 -11.68 -0.76
CA ARG A 254 -4.77 -10.86 0.35
C ARG A 254 -4.92 -11.49 1.74
N SER A 255 -5.93 -12.34 1.94
CA SER A 255 -6.13 -13.02 3.21
C SER A 255 -5.26 -14.26 3.41
N GLN A 256 -4.60 -14.77 2.37
CA GLN A 256 -3.87 -16.04 2.34
C GLN A 256 -2.35 -15.87 2.41
N MET A 257 -1.85 -14.65 2.29
CA MET A 257 -0.43 -14.28 2.34
C MET A 257 -0.25 -13.03 3.20
N PRO A 258 0.92 -12.82 3.84
CA PRO A 258 1.17 -11.63 4.63
C PRO A 258 1.25 -10.38 3.74
N PRO A 259 1.28 -9.17 4.33
CA PRO A 259 1.39 -7.93 3.57
C PRO A 259 2.69 -7.91 2.76
N HIS A 260 2.57 -7.65 1.45
CA HIS A 260 3.72 -7.52 0.56
C HIS A 260 3.33 -6.79 -0.73
N ILE A 261 4.30 -6.14 -1.38
CA ILE A 261 4.09 -5.42 -2.64
C ILE A 261 3.62 -6.36 -3.77
N PHE A 262 4.10 -7.60 -3.79
CA PHE A 262 3.67 -8.62 -4.76
C PHE A 262 2.19 -8.96 -4.63
N CYS A 263 1.63 -8.95 -3.43
CA CYS A 263 0.20 -9.15 -3.25
C CYS A 263 -0.61 -8.00 -3.87
N ILE A 264 -0.11 -6.76 -3.78
CA ILE A 264 -0.77 -5.59 -4.39
C ILE A 264 -0.73 -5.69 -5.91
N ALA A 265 0.43 -6.06 -6.46
CA ALA A 265 0.61 -6.26 -7.90
C ALA A 265 -0.27 -7.40 -8.45
N ASP A 266 -0.31 -8.55 -7.77
CA ASP A 266 -1.15 -9.70 -8.16
C ASP A 266 -2.64 -9.36 -8.11
N ASN A 267 -3.11 -8.72 -7.02
CA ASN A 267 -4.52 -8.31 -6.91
C ASN A 267 -4.90 -7.30 -8.01
N ALA A 268 -4.03 -6.33 -8.33
CA ALA A 268 -4.27 -5.40 -9.42
C ALA A 268 -4.36 -6.14 -10.77
N PHE A 269 -3.43 -7.05 -11.05
CA PHE A 269 -3.44 -7.82 -12.29
C PHE A 269 -4.66 -8.75 -12.41
N GLN A 270 -5.07 -9.39 -11.31
CA GLN A 270 -6.29 -10.18 -11.26
C GLN A 270 -7.53 -9.33 -11.53
N ASN A 271 -7.64 -8.15 -10.91
CA ASN A 271 -8.76 -7.24 -11.13
C ASN A 271 -8.81 -6.75 -12.58
N LEU A 272 -7.66 -6.42 -13.17
CA LEU A 272 -7.56 -6.08 -14.60
C LEU A 272 -8.14 -7.21 -15.47
N SER A 273 -7.77 -8.46 -15.19
CA SER A 273 -8.19 -9.62 -15.99
C SER A 273 -9.66 -9.99 -15.77
N LEU A 274 -10.16 -9.89 -14.54
CA LEU A 274 -11.52 -10.31 -14.16
C LEU A 274 -12.56 -9.24 -14.47
N GLU A 275 -12.31 -7.99 -14.08
CA GLU A 275 -13.26 -6.89 -14.24
C GLU A 275 -13.13 -6.21 -15.60
N ARG A 276 -12.03 -6.47 -16.34
CA ARG A 276 -11.70 -5.84 -17.63
C ARG A 276 -11.63 -4.31 -17.55
N GLU A 277 -11.17 -3.81 -16.40
CA GLU A 277 -10.97 -2.38 -16.14
C GLU A 277 -9.49 -2.09 -15.88
N ASN A 278 -8.98 -1.00 -16.48
CA ASN A 278 -7.60 -0.56 -16.28
C ASN A 278 -7.31 -0.28 -14.80
N GLN A 279 -6.13 -0.70 -14.32
CA GLN A 279 -5.72 -0.57 -12.93
C GLN A 279 -4.53 0.38 -12.79
N SER A 280 -4.42 1.03 -11.65
CA SER A 280 -3.30 1.90 -11.32
C SER A 280 -2.78 1.61 -9.91
N ILE A 281 -1.45 1.54 -9.77
CA ILE A 281 -0.78 1.48 -8.47
C ILE A 281 -0.05 2.80 -8.27
N LEU A 282 -0.38 3.52 -7.19
CA LEU A 282 0.22 4.81 -6.85
C LEU A 282 1.17 4.64 -5.66
N CYS A 283 2.45 4.92 -5.87
CA CYS A 283 3.45 4.94 -4.81
C CYS A 283 3.62 6.38 -4.27
N THR A 284 3.11 6.64 -3.06
CA THR A 284 3.21 7.94 -2.38
C THR A 284 4.27 7.92 -1.28
N GLY A 285 4.85 9.08 -0.98
CA GLY A 285 5.79 9.25 0.13
C GLY A 285 6.80 10.35 -0.15
N GLU A 286 7.52 10.79 0.87
CA GLU A 286 8.58 11.79 0.76
C GLU A 286 9.76 11.30 -0.09
N SER A 287 10.69 12.21 -0.42
CA SER A 287 11.95 11.84 -1.09
C SER A 287 12.71 10.84 -0.22
N GLY A 288 13.21 9.75 -0.82
CA GLY A 288 13.90 8.68 -0.07
C GLY A 288 13.00 7.60 0.56
N ALA A 289 11.67 7.74 0.49
CA ALA A 289 10.75 6.76 1.07
C ALA A 289 10.70 5.38 0.35
N GLY A 290 11.43 5.20 -0.76
CA GLY A 290 11.48 3.92 -1.49
C GLY A 290 10.43 3.75 -2.61
N LYS A 291 9.84 4.84 -3.12
CA LYS A 291 8.83 4.80 -4.21
C LYS A 291 9.35 4.10 -5.47
N THR A 292 10.57 4.43 -5.89
CA THR A 292 11.22 3.89 -7.08
C THR A 292 11.45 2.39 -6.96
N GLU A 293 11.98 1.93 -5.82
CA GLU A 293 12.25 0.51 -5.57
C GLU A 293 10.96 -0.31 -5.54
N ASN A 294 9.91 0.17 -4.87
CA ASN A 294 8.60 -0.49 -4.91
C ASN A 294 8.06 -0.62 -6.34
N THR A 295 8.24 0.41 -7.17
CA THR A 295 7.83 0.39 -8.58
C THR A 295 8.62 -0.67 -9.37
N LYS A 296 9.94 -0.75 -9.20
CA LYS A 296 10.79 -1.79 -9.80
C LYS A 296 10.31 -3.20 -9.40
N LYS A 297 9.98 -3.42 -8.13
CA LYS A 297 9.47 -4.71 -7.64
C LYS A 297 8.09 -5.07 -8.18
N ILE A 298 7.20 -4.10 -8.38
CA ILE A 298 5.90 -4.34 -9.06
C ILE A 298 6.13 -4.80 -10.50
N ILE A 299 6.98 -4.10 -11.25
CA ILE A 299 7.29 -4.46 -12.65
C ILE A 299 7.91 -5.86 -12.71
N GLN A 300 8.91 -6.13 -11.86
CA GLN A 300 9.56 -7.43 -11.74
C GLN A 300 8.56 -8.57 -11.46
N TYR A 301 7.59 -8.31 -10.59
CA TYR A 301 6.55 -9.29 -10.26
C TYR A 301 5.60 -9.57 -11.43
N LEU A 302 5.11 -8.52 -12.09
CA LEU A 302 4.20 -8.64 -13.23
C LEU A 302 4.88 -9.38 -14.37
N ALA A 303 6.11 -8.98 -14.70
CA ALA A 303 6.98 -9.65 -15.64
C ALA A 303 7.10 -11.17 -15.42
N ASN A 304 7.38 -11.58 -14.18
CA ASN A 304 7.52 -13.00 -13.84
C ASN A 304 6.18 -13.74 -13.84
N SER A 305 5.10 -13.09 -13.40
CA SER A 305 3.78 -13.72 -13.25
C SER A 305 3.02 -13.89 -14.57
N THR A 306 3.28 -13.05 -15.56
CA THR A 306 2.57 -13.09 -16.84
C THR A 306 3.28 -13.89 -17.91
N ASN A 307 4.61 -14.02 -17.84
CA ASN A 307 5.34 -14.69 -18.92
C ASN A 307 5.42 -16.21 -18.66
N ALA A 308 4.77 -16.97 -19.54
CA ALA A 308 4.73 -18.42 -19.46
C ALA A 308 6.12 -19.04 -19.71
N LYS A 309 6.93 -19.24 -18.65
CA LYS A 309 8.15 -20.08 -18.55
C LYS A 309 9.24 -19.94 -19.64
N LYS A 310 9.05 -19.11 -20.68
CA LYS A 310 10.10 -18.75 -21.62
C LYS A 310 11.03 -17.80 -20.88
N LYS A 311 12.21 -18.33 -20.56
CA LYS A 311 13.34 -17.57 -20.00
C LYS A 311 13.44 -16.23 -20.72
N HIS A 312 13.25 -15.16 -19.96
CA HIS A 312 13.59 -13.79 -20.33
C HIS A 312 13.07 -13.31 -21.69
N ASP A 313 11.80 -12.93 -21.72
CA ASP A 313 11.28 -12.08 -22.78
C ASP A 313 12.12 -10.78 -22.86
N VAL A 314 12.60 -10.45 -24.06
CA VAL A 314 13.45 -9.29 -24.33
C VAL A 314 12.76 -8.01 -23.86
N LEU A 315 11.45 -7.91 -24.11
CA LEU A 315 10.62 -6.78 -23.69
C LEU A 315 10.62 -6.58 -22.17
N THR A 316 10.66 -7.67 -21.42
CA THR A 316 10.67 -7.64 -19.95
C THR A 316 12.02 -7.20 -19.40
N LYS A 317 13.11 -7.66 -20.02
CA LYS A 317 14.46 -7.17 -19.70
C LYS A 317 14.56 -5.67 -19.99
N GLN A 318 14.13 -5.25 -21.18
CA GLN A 318 14.07 -3.86 -21.60
C GLN A 318 13.31 -2.99 -20.58
N LEU A 319 12.11 -3.44 -20.16
CA LEU A 319 11.33 -2.72 -19.16
C LEU A 319 12.03 -2.46 -17.82
N LEU A 320 12.91 -3.38 -17.41
CA LEU A 320 13.69 -3.23 -16.19
C LEU A 320 14.90 -2.32 -16.43
N THR A 321 15.58 -2.45 -17.57
CA THR A 321 16.80 -1.70 -17.91
C THR A 321 16.54 -0.24 -18.29
N VAL A 322 15.38 0.11 -18.85
CA VAL A 322 15.02 1.52 -19.11
C VAL A 322 15.13 2.39 -17.84
N ASN A 323 14.85 1.83 -16.64
CA ASN A 323 15.02 2.61 -15.41
C ASN A 323 16.47 3.02 -15.17
N ASN A 324 17.47 2.20 -15.53
CA ASN A 324 18.88 2.55 -15.35
C ASN A 324 19.23 3.80 -16.16
N ILE A 325 18.75 3.86 -17.41
CA ILE A 325 18.93 5.03 -18.29
C ILE A 325 18.22 6.25 -17.68
N LEU A 326 16.97 6.11 -17.28
CA LEU A 326 16.21 7.23 -16.69
C LEU A 326 16.82 7.71 -15.36
N GLU A 327 17.42 6.82 -14.58
CA GLU A 327 18.09 7.16 -13.32
C GLU A 327 19.42 7.88 -13.58
N ALA A 328 20.21 7.45 -14.57
CA ALA A 328 21.43 8.15 -14.97
C ALA A 328 21.15 9.61 -15.40
N PHE A 329 20.15 9.82 -16.26
CA PHE A 329 19.84 11.14 -16.83
C PHE A 329 18.92 12.01 -15.96
N GLY A 330 18.20 11.43 -15.00
CA GLY A 330 17.13 12.11 -14.28
C GLY A 330 17.24 12.08 -12.76
N ASN A 331 18.17 11.31 -12.19
CA ASN A 331 18.43 11.31 -10.75
C ASN A 331 19.70 12.08 -10.40
N ALA A 332 19.75 12.55 -9.16
CA ALA A 332 20.90 13.28 -8.60
C ALA A 332 21.01 13.06 -7.09
N LYS A 333 22.21 13.30 -6.55
CA LYS A 333 22.45 13.36 -5.09
C LYS A 333 21.85 14.65 -4.53
N THR A 334 21.08 14.51 -3.46
CA THR A 334 20.53 15.60 -2.65
C THR A 334 20.92 15.40 -1.19
N LYS A 335 20.68 16.40 -0.34
CA LYS A 335 20.94 16.26 1.12
C LYS A 335 20.18 15.11 1.80
N ARG A 336 19.04 14.69 1.22
CA ARG A 336 18.15 13.67 1.82
C ARG A 336 18.31 12.28 1.21
N ASN A 337 18.82 12.19 -0.02
CA ASN A 337 18.91 10.94 -0.77
C ASN A 337 19.99 11.07 -1.84
N ASP A 338 20.90 10.09 -1.88
CA ASP A 338 22.03 10.02 -2.80
C ASP A 338 21.62 9.72 -4.25
N ASN A 339 20.47 9.08 -4.45
CA ASN A 339 19.90 8.77 -5.77
C ASN A 339 18.44 9.26 -5.84
N SER A 340 18.24 10.58 -5.73
CA SER A 340 16.92 11.21 -5.74
C SER A 340 16.40 11.40 -7.16
N SER A 341 15.25 10.81 -7.48
CA SER A 341 14.57 11.09 -8.75
C SER A 341 14.10 12.54 -8.81
N ARG A 342 14.58 13.28 -9.82
CA ARG A 342 14.28 14.71 -10.05
C ARG A 342 13.26 14.91 -11.16
N PHE A 343 12.46 13.88 -11.43
CA PHE A 343 11.33 13.90 -12.35
C PHE A 343 10.28 12.90 -11.87
N GLY A 344 9.01 13.16 -12.19
CA GLY A 344 7.92 12.21 -12.04
C GLY A 344 7.88 11.23 -13.21
N LYS A 345 7.53 9.98 -12.94
CA LYS A 345 7.37 8.93 -13.96
C LYS A 345 6.02 8.23 -13.83
N PHE A 346 5.34 8.07 -14.96
CA PHE A 346 4.12 7.27 -15.08
C PHE A 346 4.33 6.16 -16.09
N ILE A 347 4.37 4.92 -15.60
CA ILE A 347 4.65 3.74 -16.41
C ILE A 347 3.32 3.03 -16.70
N LYS A 348 2.94 2.96 -17.97
CA LYS A 348 1.79 2.22 -18.49
C LYS A 348 2.28 0.89 -19.04
N ILE A 349 1.89 -0.22 -18.42
CA ILE A 349 2.17 -1.57 -18.93
C ILE A 349 0.91 -2.07 -19.65
N LYS A 350 1.08 -2.55 -20.88
CA LYS A 350 -0.01 -3.07 -21.71
C LYS A 350 0.01 -4.59 -21.68
N PHE A 351 -1.17 -5.17 -21.51
CA PHE A 351 -1.38 -6.61 -21.52
C PHE A 351 -2.27 -7.00 -22.70
N ASN A 352 -2.00 -8.16 -23.30
CA ASN A 352 -2.88 -8.74 -24.32
C ASN A 352 -4.07 -9.46 -23.66
N ASN A 353 -5.00 -9.97 -24.48
CA ASN A 353 -6.20 -10.67 -24.00
C ASN A 353 -5.90 -11.97 -23.24
N VAL A 354 -4.69 -12.53 -23.37
CA VAL A 354 -4.24 -13.72 -22.64
C VAL A 354 -3.65 -13.34 -21.27
N GLY A 355 -3.30 -12.07 -21.07
CA GLY A 355 -2.67 -11.56 -19.86
C GLY A 355 -1.15 -11.45 -19.94
N HIS A 356 -0.53 -11.60 -21.11
CA HIS A 356 0.91 -11.38 -21.30
C HIS A 356 1.21 -9.90 -21.54
N ILE A 357 2.37 -9.44 -21.10
CA ILE A 357 2.86 -8.07 -21.41
C ILE A 357 3.11 -7.99 -22.91
N CYS A 358 2.50 -7.01 -23.58
CA CYS A 358 2.66 -6.79 -25.03
C CYS A 358 3.25 -5.42 -25.37
N GLY A 359 3.50 -4.58 -24.37
CA GLY A 359 4.19 -3.31 -24.54
C GLY A 359 4.16 -2.46 -23.29
N ALA A 360 4.87 -1.35 -23.32
CA ALA A 360 4.83 -0.36 -22.25
C ALA A 360 5.06 1.06 -22.78
N ARG A 361 4.71 2.04 -21.96
CA ARG A 361 4.94 3.46 -22.24
C ARG A 361 5.30 4.17 -20.94
N ILE A 362 6.30 5.04 -20.98
CA ILE A 362 6.70 5.87 -19.85
C ILE A 362 6.41 7.32 -20.23
N ASP A 363 5.54 7.96 -19.46
CA ASP A 363 5.33 9.41 -19.53
C ASP A 363 6.10 10.06 -18.37
N THR A 364 6.95 11.04 -18.66
CA THR A 364 7.76 11.76 -17.67
C THR A 364 7.19 13.15 -17.42
N TYR A 365 7.38 13.68 -16.21
CA TYR A 365 6.82 14.97 -15.79
C TYR A 365 7.80 15.73 -14.92
N LEU A 366 7.79 17.06 -15.04
CA LEU A 366 8.46 17.98 -14.12
C LEU A 366 9.93 17.63 -13.85
N LEU A 367 10.71 17.39 -14.91
CA LEU A 367 12.16 17.29 -14.78
C LEU A 367 12.71 18.62 -14.25
N GLU A 368 13.44 18.57 -13.14
CA GLU A 368 14.09 19.74 -12.53
C GLU A 368 15.30 20.19 -13.38
N LYS A 369 15.03 20.74 -14.56
CA LYS A 369 16.07 21.16 -15.52
C LYS A 369 17.01 22.21 -14.94
N SER A 370 16.55 23.06 -14.02
CA SER A 370 17.38 24.09 -13.37
C SER A 370 18.61 23.52 -12.66
N ARG A 371 18.59 22.25 -12.26
CA ARG A 371 19.74 21.56 -11.66
C ARG A 371 20.92 21.42 -12.61
N SER A 372 20.70 21.42 -13.92
CA SER A 372 21.80 21.26 -14.89
C SER A 372 22.78 22.43 -14.86
N ILE A 373 22.33 23.62 -14.44
CA ILE A 373 23.13 24.85 -14.43
C ILE A 373 23.60 25.25 -13.04
N ASN A 374 22.87 24.91 -11.98
CA ASN A 374 23.22 25.28 -10.61
C ASN A 374 22.72 24.23 -9.61
N GLN A 375 23.52 23.97 -8.58
CA GLN A 375 23.20 23.01 -7.53
C GLN A 375 23.37 23.68 -6.17
N HIS A 376 22.60 23.23 -5.18
CA HIS A 376 22.82 23.64 -3.80
C HIS A 376 24.10 23.01 -3.24
N ASN A 377 24.67 23.64 -2.21
CA ASN A 377 25.82 23.10 -1.47
C ASN A 377 25.55 21.66 -1.03
N ASP A 378 26.56 20.80 -1.19
CA ASP A 378 26.55 19.36 -0.89
C ASP A 378 25.66 18.48 -1.79
N GLU A 379 25.08 19.05 -2.86
CA GLU A 379 24.34 18.29 -3.87
C GLU A 379 25.16 18.03 -5.14
N ARG A 380 24.68 17.12 -5.98
CA ARG A 380 25.23 16.88 -7.32
C ARG A 380 24.29 17.36 -8.42
N ASN A 381 24.86 17.52 -9.61
CA ASN A 381 24.12 17.53 -10.86
C ASN A 381 23.58 16.11 -11.19
N PHE A 382 22.96 15.91 -12.34
CA PHE A 382 22.50 14.58 -12.78
C PHE A 382 23.67 13.58 -12.86
N HIS A 383 23.40 12.33 -12.48
CA HIS A 383 24.43 11.29 -12.38
C HIS A 383 25.22 11.08 -13.67
N ILE A 384 24.56 11.20 -14.83
CA ILE A 384 25.18 10.99 -16.14
C ILE A 384 26.44 11.85 -16.36
N PHE A 385 26.49 13.08 -15.84
CA PHE A 385 27.68 13.93 -15.99
C PHE A 385 28.89 13.36 -15.25
N TYR A 386 28.69 12.77 -14.06
CA TYR A 386 29.77 12.16 -13.28
C TYR A 386 30.14 10.78 -13.81
N GLN A 387 29.14 9.99 -14.21
CA GLN A 387 29.34 8.70 -14.88
C GLN A 387 30.20 8.86 -16.14
N LEU A 388 29.90 9.85 -16.97
CA LEU A 388 30.64 10.13 -18.20
C LEU A 388 32.09 10.56 -17.92
N MET A 389 32.32 11.41 -16.93
CA MET A 389 33.66 11.85 -16.53
C MET A 389 34.51 10.73 -15.90
N HIS A 390 33.91 9.74 -15.24
CA HIS A 390 34.63 8.59 -14.67
C HIS A 390 34.73 7.39 -15.60
N GLY A 391 33.76 7.22 -16.51
CA GLY A 391 33.59 6.06 -17.36
C GLY A 391 34.35 6.13 -18.67
N LEU A 392 34.47 7.31 -19.28
CA LEU A 392 35.20 7.47 -20.55
C LEU A 392 36.71 7.26 -20.38
N SER A 393 37.32 6.62 -21.39
CA SER A 393 38.78 6.52 -21.51
C SER A 393 39.40 7.87 -21.84
N SER A 394 40.71 8.03 -21.59
CA SER A 394 41.40 9.30 -21.87
C SER A 394 41.27 9.72 -23.35
N LYS A 395 41.34 8.77 -24.28
CA LYS A 395 41.17 9.04 -25.72
C LYS A 395 39.77 9.56 -26.07
N GLU A 396 38.74 8.98 -25.46
CA GLU A 396 37.36 9.42 -25.69
C GLU A 396 37.11 10.79 -25.04
N LYS A 397 37.70 11.04 -23.87
CA LYS A 397 37.63 12.37 -23.25
C LYS A 397 38.22 13.44 -24.16
N ASP A 398 39.36 13.17 -24.78
CA ASP A 398 39.98 14.09 -25.76
C ASP A 398 39.05 14.32 -26.97
N GLU A 399 38.41 13.27 -27.49
CA GLU A 399 37.43 13.37 -28.60
C GLU A 399 36.26 14.30 -28.27
N TYR A 400 35.80 14.29 -27.02
CA TYR A 400 34.68 15.12 -26.54
C TYR A 400 35.12 16.40 -25.82
N LEU A 401 36.42 16.75 -25.84
CA LEU A 401 37.00 17.93 -25.17
C LEU A 401 36.76 17.98 -23.65
N LEU A 402 36.68 16.81 -23.02
CA LEU A 402 36.38 16.65 -21.59
C LEU A 402 37.65 16.69 -20.75
N ASN A 403 37.93 17.87 -20.19
CA ASN A 403 39.01 18.08 -19.23
C ASN A 403 38.65 17.58 -17.83
N ASP A 404 39.42 17.97 -16.80
CA ASP A 404 39.14 17.62 -15.41
C ASP A 404 37.82 18.21 -14.89
N PHE A 405 37.25 17.60 -13.84
CA PHE A 405 36.01 18.04 -13.17
C PHE A 405 35.99 19.53 -12.83
N ASN A 406 37.12 20.06 -12.36
CA ASN A 406 37.25 21.46 -11.94
C ASN A 406 37.14 22.45 -13.10
N SER A 407 37.32 21.97 -14.33
CA SER A 407 37.26 22.77 -15.56
C SER A 407 35.83 23.15 -15.94
N PHE A 408 34.80 22.52 -15.35
CA PHE A 408 33.42 22.68 -15.77
C PHE A 408 32.57 23.33 -14.68
N LYS A 409 32.13 24.56 -14.92
CA LYS A 409 31.38 25.38 -13.95
C LYS A 409 30.13 24.67 -13.39
N TYR A 410 29.42 23.91 -14.24
CA TYR A 410 28.17 23.23 -13.87
C TYR A 410 28.34 21.98 -13.02
N ILE A 411 29.57 21.50 -12.80
CA ILE A 411 29.83 20.31 -11.96
C ILE A 411 30.96 20.51 -10.93
N LYS A 412 31.82 21.53 -11.07
CA LYS A 412 33.01 21.73 -10.23
C LYS A 412 32.73 21.91 -8.72
N ASN A 413 31.58 22.48 -8.36
CA ASN A 413 31.23 22.77 -6.96
C ASN A 413 30.49 21.61 -6.27
N ALA A 414 30.37 20.47 -6.94
CA ALA A 414 29.61 19.34 -6.44
C ALA A 414 30.44 18.44 -5.53
N ASN A 415 29.77 17.74 -4.63
CA ASN A 415 30.39 16.65 -3.89
C ASN A 415 30.72 15.51 -4.87
N LEU A 416 32.02 15.22 -5.06
CA LEU A 416 32.48 14.20 -6.01
C LEU A 416 32.08 12.77 -5.62
N LYS A 417 31.70 12.52 -4.35
CA LYS A 417 31.21 11.21 -3.91
C LYS A 417 29.72 11.24 -3.56
N ALA A 418 28.95 10.30 -4.11
CA ALA A 418 27.56 10.07 -3.71
C ALA A 418 27.40 8.77 -2.95
N GLY A 419 27.75 8.78 -1.67
CA GLY A 419 27.64 7.60 -0.82
C GLY A 419 28.49 6.47 -1.39
N ASP A 420 27.86 5.31 -1.60
CA ASP A 420 28.48 4.08 -2.11
C ASP A 420 28.37 3.91 -3.64
N ILE A 421 27.94 4.95 -4.38
CA ILE A 421 27.79 4.88 -5.84
C ILE A 421 29.17 4.93 -6.51
N ASP A 422 29.47 3.90 -7.30
CA ASP A 422 30.63 3.85 -8.21
C ASP A 422 30.21 4.37 -9.59
N ASP A 423 30.48 5.64 -9.86
CA ASP A 423 30.06 6.30 -11.11
C ASP A 423 30.66 5.63 -12.36
N LYS A 424 31.83 4.97 -12.28
CA LYS A 424 32.41 4.24 -13.42
C LYS A 424 31.60 2.99 -13.73
N LYS A 425 31.30 2.19 -12.70
CA LYS A 425 30.48 0.98 -12.86
C LYS A 425 29.05 1.30 -13.31
N GLU A 426 28.49 2.40 -12.81
CA GLU A 426 27.17 2.87 -13.22
C GLU A 426 27.17 3.39 -14.67
N TYR A 427 28.28 3.97 -15.15
CA TYR A 427 28.45 4.31 -16.57
C TYR A 427 28.38 3.07 -17.44
N ASP A 428 29.15 2.02 -17.11
CA ASP A 428 29.13 0.75 -17.85
C ASP A 428 27.72 0.15 -17.88
N THR A 429 27.04 0.15 -16.73
CA THR A 429 25.65 -0.33 -16.61
C THR A 429 24.67 0.48 -17.47
N THR A 430 24.85 1.80 -17.52
CA THR A 430 24.02 2.70 -18.34
C THR A 430 24.26 2.46 -19.83
N LEU A 431 25.52 2.29 -20.25
CA LEU A 431 25.88 2.00 -21.63
C LEU A 431 25.34 0.63 -22.09
N GLU A 432 25.47 -0.40 -21.26
CA GLU A 432 24.87 -1.72 -21.52
C GLU A 432 23.35 -1.64 -21.64
N SER A 433 22.72 -0.84 -20.76
CA SER A 433 21.26 -0.63 -20.80
C SER A 433 20.84 0.08 -22.10
N MET A 434 21.56 1.12 -22.53
CA MET A 434 21.30 1.81 -23.81
C MET A 434 21.43 0.86 -25.00
N LYS A 435 22.47 0.03 -25.05
CA LYS A 435 22.64 -0.98 -26.11
C LYS A 435 21.50 -2.00 -26.11
N LEU A 436 21.03 -2.43 -24.95
CA LEU A 436 19.90 -3.38 -24.83
C LEU A 436 18.56 -2.78 -25.26
N GLU A 437 18.35 -1.48 -25.04
CA GLU A 437 17.18 -0.76 -25.56
C GLU A 437 17.27 -0.51 -27.08
N GLY A 438 18.42 -0.79 -27.71
CA GLY A 438 18.60 -0.69 -29.15
C GLY A 438 19.17 0.64 -29.64
N PHE A 439 19.82 1.42 -28.77
CA PHE A 439 20.54 2.63 -29.20
C PHE A 439 21.76 2.25 -30.04
N GLU A 440 21.88 2.85 -31.21
CA GLU A 440 23.05 2.64 -32.07
C GLU A 440 24.27 3.36 -31.51
N GLU A 441 25.47 2.87 -31.83
CA GLU A 441 26.71 3.50 -31.34
C GLU A 441 26.81 4.98 -31.74
N GLY A 442 26.39 5.32 -32.96
CA GLY A 442 26.34 6.72 -33.42
C GLY A 442 25.39 7.59 -32.59
N GLU A 443 24.24 7.06 -32.18
CA GLU A 443 23.28 7.77 -31.32
C GLU A 443 23.86 8.01 -29.92
N ILE A 444 24.52 7.00 -29.35
CA ILE A 444 25.18 7.11 -28.04
C ILE A 444 26.27 8.19 -28.10
N LYS A 445 27.11 8.19 -29.15
CA LYS A 445 28.13 9.23 -29.35
C LYS A 445 27.50 10.64 -29.47
N ASN A 446 26.38 10.77 -30.18
CA ASN A 446 25.66 12.04 -30.27
C ASN A 446 25.11 12.50 -28.91
N ILE A 447 24.60 11.58 -28.09
CA ILE A 447 24.14 11.89 -26.72
C ILE A 447 25.31 12.37 -25.86
N ILE A 448 26.45 11.68 -25.90
CA ILE A 448 27.68 12.06 -25.18
C ILE A 448 28.14 13.45 -25.64
N ARG A 449 28.15 13.72 -26.95
CA ARG A 449 28.50 15.03 -27.51
C ARG A 449 27.58 16.14 -27.03
N CYS A 450 26.27 15.88 -26.94
CA CYS A 450 25.32 16.84 -26.37
C CYS A 450 25.60 17.12 -24.90
N LEU A 451 25.93 16.10 -24.10
CA LEU A 451 26.28 16.26 -22.69
C LEU A 451 27.55 17.08 -22.50
N SER A 452 28.60 16.78 -23.28
CA SER A 452 29.83 17.59 -23.31
C SER A 452 29.52 19.05 -23.68
N GLY A 453 28.72 19.28 -24.72
CA GLY A 453 28.30 20.62 -25.12
C GLY A 453 27.60 21.39 -24.00
N ILE A 454 26.70 20.75 -23.24
CA ILE A 454 26.05 21.36 -22.07
C ILE A 454 27.09 21.78 -21.02
N MET A 455 28.10 20.96 -20.76
CA MET A 455 29.16 21.28 -19.80
C MET A 455 30.02 22.46 -20.27
N HIS A 456 30.39 22.50 -21.56
CA HIS A 456 31.16 23.61 -22.13
C HIS A 456 30.39 24.93 -22.17
N LEU A 457 29.07 24.90 -22.42
CA LEU A 457 28.24 26.11 -22.38
C LEU A 457 28.28 26.80 -21.00
N GLY A 458 28.50 26.03 -19.92
CA GLY A 458 28.67 26.59 -18.58
C GLY A 458 29.97 27.35 -18.37
N ASN A 459 30.95 27.17 -19.25
CA ASN A 459 32.25 27.83 -19.17
C ASN A 459 32.33 29.12 -19.98
N VAL A 460 31.31 29.45 -20.79
CA VAL A 460 31.28 30.71 -21.53
C VAL A 460 31.13 31.86 -20.53
N GLU A 461 32.17 32.67 -20.42
CA GLU A 461 32.18 33.88 -19.58
C GLU A 461 31.86 35.10 -20.43
N TYR A 462 30.99 35.96 -19.90
CA TYR A 462 30.65 37.23 -20.51
C TYR A 462 31.24 38.36 -19.66
N ALA A 463 31.91 39.31 -20.32
CA ALA A 463 32.43 40.51 -19.69
C ALA A 463 31.63 41.73 -20.16
N VAL A 464 31.42 42.69 -19.26
CA VAL A 464 30.77 43.95 -19.58
C VAL A 464 31.76 44.84 -20.33
N THR A 465 31.36 45.33 -21.51
CA THR A 465 32.13 46.29 -22.29
C THR A 465 31.79 47.72 -21.85
N ARG A 466 32.63 48.69 -22.23
CA ARG A 466 32.40 50.12 -21.97
C ARG A 466 31.14 50.69 -22.66
N SER A 467 30.52 49.93 -23.56
CA SER A 467 29.34 50.29 -24.34
C SER A 467 28.02 49.73 -23.77
N ASP A 468 27.99 49.38 -22.48
CA ASP A 468 26.86 48.71 -21.80
C ASP A 468 26.38 47.42 -22.50
N GLN A 469 27.28 46.76 -23.25
CA GLN A 469 27.04 45.48 -23.90
C GLN A 469 27.85 44.39 -23.22
N ALA A 470 27.47 43.13 -23.41
CA ALA A 470 28.26 41.99 -22.98
C ALA A 470 29.01 41.41 -24.18
N SER A 471 30.31 41.16 -24.03
CA SER A 471 31.10 40.39 -25.00
C SER A 471 31.53 39.07 -24.38
N ILE A 472 31.72 38.05 -25.21
CA ILE A 472 32.37 36.82 -24.75
C ILE A 472 33.80 37.17 -24.37
N LYS A 473 34.24 36.70 -23.21
CA LYS A 473 35.61 36.86 -22.75
C LYS A 473 36.47 35.84 -23.48
N ASP A 474 37.26 36.28 -24.44
CA ASP A 474 38.23 35.41 -25.12
C ASP A 474 39.29 34.96 -24.12
N ASN A 475 39.44 33.64 -23.98
CA ASN A 475 40.53 33.00 -23.25
C ASN A 475 41.65 32.60 -24.24
N THR A 476 42.09 33.51 -25.10
CA THR A 476 43.33 33.33 -25.88
C THR A 476 44.56 33.65 -25.05
#